data_AF-A0A151QLQ1-F1
#
_entry.id   AF-A0A151QLQ1-F1
#
_cell.length_a   1.000
_cell.length_b   1.000
_cell.length_c   1.000
_cell.angle_alpha   90.00
_cell.angle_beta   90.00
_cell.angle_gamma   90.00
#
_symmetry.space_group_name_H-M   'P 1'
#
loop_
_entity.id
_entity.type
_entity.pdbx_description
1 polymer ?
#
loop_
_entity_poly.entity_id
_entity_poly.type
_entity_poly.pdbx_seq_one_letter_code
_entity_poly.pdbx_strand_id
1 'polypeptide(L)'
;MAFVSQVEPKTIDEALRDEHWLMAMQEELNQFERNEVWDLVQIPSDYPIIGTKWVFRNKLDESGIIIRNKVRLVAKGYNQEEGIDYDETFAPVARIEAISLLLAYASIMNFKLYQMDVNSVF
;
A
#
# COMPACT_ATOMS: atom_id res chain seq x y z
N MET A 1 -1.15 24.22 -8.57
CA MET A 1 -1.30 23.22 -9.65
C MET A 1 -0.42 22.04 -9.26
N ALA A 2 -1.01 20.87 -8.99
CA ALA A 2 -0.22 19.67 -8.78
C ALA A 2 0.31 19.23 -10.15
N PHE A 3 1.60 19.36 -10.38
CA PHE A 3 2.24 18.82 -11.56
C PHE A 3 2.29 17.30 -11.38
N VAL A 4 1.53 16.58 -12.20
CA VAL A 4 1.43 15.12 -12.14
C VAL A 4 1.77 14.56 -13.51
N SER A 5 2.59 13.51 -13.52
CA SER A 5 3.01 12.87 -14.76
C SER A 5 1.82 12.18 -15.43
N GLN A 6 1.66 12.43 -16.73
CA GLN A 6 0.53 11.91 -17.52
C GLN A 6 0.75 10.47 -17.99
N VAL A 7 2.00 10.00 -17.98
CA VAL A 7 2.39 8.69 -18.51
C VAL A 7 2.87 7.80 -17.37
N GLU A 8 2.33 6.59 -17.29
CA GLU A 8 2.80 5.57 -16.36
C GLU A 8 4.12 4.96 -16.89
N PRO A 9 5.22 5.01 -16.12
CA PRO A 9 6.49 4.42 -16.49
C PRO A 9 6.39 2.90 -16.39
N LYS A 10 7.03 2.21 -17.33
CA LYS A 10 7.07 0.75 -17.35
C LYS A 10 8.29 0.20 -16.63
N THR A 11 9.34 1.02 -16.52
CA THR A 11 10.61 0.66 -15.90
C THR A 11 11.01 1.67 -14.84
N ILE A 12 11.88 1.25 -13.92
CA ILE A 12 12.44 2.12 -12.88
C ILE A 12 13.28 3.23 -13.52
N ASP A 13 14.04 2.93 -14.57
CA ASP A 13 14.87 3.91 -15.27
C ASP A 13 14.03 5.04 -15.91
N GLU A 14 12.85 4.72 -16.42
CA GLU A 14 11.90 5.73 -16.91
C GLU A 14 11.35 6.58 -15.75
N ALA A 15 10.99 5.94 -14.64
CA ALA A 15 10.48 6.62 -13.45
C ALA A 15 11.51 7.56 -12.82
N LEU A 16 12.79 7.17 -12.76
CA LEU A 16 13.88 7.98 -12.20
C LEU A 16 14.21 9.22 -13.04
N ARG A 17 13.83 9.23 -14.34
CA ARG A 17 14.02 10.38 -15.24
C ARG A 17 12.90 11.40 -15.12
N ASP A 18 11.79 11.06 -14.47
CA ASP A 18 10.65 11.95 -14.25
C ASP A 18 10.61 12.37 -12.77
N GLU A 19 10.77 13.67 -12.54
CA GLU A 19 10.80 14.24 -11.20
C GLU A 19 9.53 13.91 -10.40
N HIS A 20 8.36 13.83 -11.04
CA HIS A 20 7.11 13.54 -10.35
C HIS A 20 7.07 12.10 -9.82
N TRP A 21 7.62 11.16 -10.58
CA TRP A 21 7.72 9.76 -10.17
C TRP A 21 8.79 9.58 -9.10
N LEU A 22 9.92 10.29 -9.21
CA LEU A 22 10.96 10.32 -8.18
C LEU A 22 10.41 10.87 -6.84
N MET A 23 9.65 11.97 -6.88
CA MET A 23 8.97 12.51 -5.70
C MET A 23 8.00 11.50 -5.08
N ALA A 24 7.20 10.81 -5.90
CA ALA A 24 6.26 9.80 -5.41
C ALA A 24 6.96 8.57 -4.82
N MET A 25 8.11 8.15 -5.37
CA MET A 25 8.95 7.09 -4.78
C MET A 25 9.51 7.50 -3.42
N GLN A 26 10.01 8.73 -3.30
CA GLN A 26 10.51 9.25 -2.03
C GLN A 26 9.40 9.37 -0.98
N GLU A 27 8.20 9.79 -1.39
CA GLU A 27 7.04 9.87 -0.50
C GLU A 27 6.69 8.50 0.09
N GLU A 28 6.73 7.44 -0.71
CA GLU A 28 6.49 6.06 -0.26
C GLU A 28 7.55 5.61 0.77
N LEU A 29 8.85 5.83 0.50
CA LEU A 29 9.92 5.47 1.44
C LEU A 29 9.79 6.24 2.77
N ASN A 30 9.47 7.53 2.68
CA ASN A 30 9.26 8.36 3.87
C ASN A 30 8.04 7.90 4.69
N GLN A 31 7.03 7.28 4.07
CA GLN A 31 5.91 6.70 4.81
C GLN A 31 6.35 5.48 5.62
N PHE A 32 7.21 4.62 5.07
CA PHE A 32 7.75 3.49 5.83
C PHE A 32 8.57 3.94 7.02
N GLU A 33 9.41 4.96 6.85
CA GLU A 33 10.20 5.54 7.94
C GLU A 33 9.31 6.14 9.03
N ARG A 34 8.28 6.91 8.65
CA ARG A 34 7.34 7.52 9.61
C ARG A 34 6.50 6.50 10.38
N ASN A 35 6.17 5.38 9.75
CA ASN A 35 5.39 4.32 10.37
C ASN A 35 6.27 3.32 11.13
N GLU A 36 7.60 3.48 11.11
CA GLU A 36 8.57 2.61 11.78
C GLU A 36 8.40 1.12 11.39
N VAL A 37 8.00 0.88 10.14
CA VAL A 37 7.71 -0.48 9.65
C VAL A 37 8.93 -1.17 9.04
N TRP A 38 9.98 -0.41 8.69
CA TRP A 38 11.15 -0.89 7.93
C TRP A 38 12.46 -0.38 8.54
N ASP A 39 13.45 -1.28 8.66
CA ASP A 39 14.83 -0.94 9.03
C ASP A 39 15.79 -1.27 7.89
N LEU A 40 16.75 -0.37 7.63
CA LEU A 40 17.83 -0.63 6.70
C LEU A 40 18.88 -1.53 7.36
N VAL A 41 18.88 -2.81 7.00
CA VAL A 41 19.81 -3.82 7.52
C VAL A 41 20.88 -4.21 6.50
N GLN A 42 22.03 -4.70 7.00
CA GLN A 42 23.02 -5.34 6.13
C GLN A 42 22.47 -6.64 5.57
N ILE A 43 22.85 -6.94 4.33
CA ILE A 43 22.42 -8.15 3.65
C ILE A 43 22.92 -9.39 4.43
N PRO A 44 22.02 -10.26 4.93
CA PRO A 44 22.44 -11.51 5.56
C PRO A 44 23.04 -12.45 4.52
N SER A 45 24.13 -13.14 4.86
CA SER A 45 24.80 -14.11 3.98
C SER A 45 24.07 -15.45 3.88
N ASP A 46 23.19 -15.73 4.83
CA ASP A 46 22.75 -17.10 5.14
C ASP A 46 21.35 -17.43 4.61
N TYR A 47 20.65 -16.46 4.00
CA TYR A 47 19.28 -16.63 3.51
C TYR A 47 19.06 -16.01 2.12
N PRO A 48 18.20 -16.62 1.28
CA PRO A 48 17.78 -16.03 0.02
C PRO A 48 16.97 -14.75 0.30
N ILE A 49 17.41 -13.63 -0.27
CA ILE A 49 16.74 -12.35 -0.09
C ILE A 49 15.53 -12.27 -1.03
N ILE A 50 14.36 -11.93 -0.48
CA ILE A 50 13.19 -11.62 -1.29
C ILE A 50 13.43 -10.28 -2.01
N GLY A 51 13.48 -10.33 -3.34
CA GLY A 51 13.57 -9.11 -4.12
C GLY A 51 12.32 -8.25 -4.00
N THR A 52 12.46 -6.94 -4.15
CA THR A 52 11.34 -6.00 -4.22
C THR A 52 11.08 -5.55 -5.66
N LYS A 53 9.92 -4.92 -5.88
CA LYS A 53 9.51 -4.33 -7.15
C LYS A 53 8.74 -3.04 -6.90
N TRP A 54 9.00 -2.03 -7.72
CA TRP A 54 8.20 -0.81 -7.76
C TRP A 54 6.97 -0.99 -8.66
N VAL A 55 5.82 -0.54 -8.18
CA VAL A 55 4.55 -0.51 -8.92
C VAL A 55 4.10 0.94 -9.04
N PHE A 56 4.01 1.41 -10.28
CA PHE A 56 3.61 2.78 -10.63
C PHE A 56 2.16 2.78 -11.10
N ARG A 57 1.34 3.68 -10.55
CA ARG A 57 -0.07 3.85 -10.95
C ARG A 57 -0.52 5.30 -10.86
N ASN A 58 -1.20 5.77 -11.89
CA ASN A 58 -1.89 7.05 -11.87
C ASN A 58 -3.27 6.90 -11.24
N LYS A 59 -3.55 7.73 -10.25
CA LYS A 59 -4.89 7.87 -9.68
C LYS A 59 -5.66 8.90 -10.49
N LEU A 60 -6.79 8.45 -11.01
CA LEU A 60 -7.74 9.24 -11.77
C LEU A 60 -8.89 9.66 -10.86
N ASP A 61 -9.46 10.84 -11.10
CA ASP A 61 -10.74 11.24 -10.52
C ASP A 61 -11.92 10.65 -11.32
N GLU A 62 -13.15 10.98 -10.89
CA GLU A 62 -14.40 10.56 -11.56
C GLU A 62 -14.51 11.06 -13.00
N SER A 63 -13.79 12.15 -13.34
CA SER A 63 -13.75 12.73 -14.68
C SER A 63 -12.63 12.15 -15.55
N GLY A 64 -11.83 11.21 -15.03
CA GLY A 64 -10.69 10.61 -15.72
C GLY A 64 -9.43 11.48 -15.74
N ILE A 65 -9.37 12.53 -14.92
CA ILE A 65 -8.20 13.41 -14.79
C ILE A 65 -7.24 12.80 -13.78
N ILE A 66 -5.94 12.78 -14.11
CA ILE A 66 -4.90 12.32 -13.19
C ILE A 66 -4.79 13.33 -12.05
N ILE A 67 -5.05 12.85 -10.82
CA ILE A 67 -4.97 13.66 -9.60
C ILE A 67 -3.72 13.36 -8.77
N ARG A 68 -3.12 12.16 -8.94
CA ARG A 68 -1.94 11.76 -8.17
C ARG A 68 -1.17 10.63 -8.84
N ASN A 69 0.16 10.73 -8.86
CA ASN A 69 1.04 9.60 -9.14
C ASN A 69 1.20 8.78 -7.85
N LYS A 70 0.70 7.54 -7.82
CA LYS A 70 0.81 6.63 -6.68
C LYS A 70 1.85 5.56 -6.98
N VAL A 71 2.81 5.41 -6.09
CA VAL A 71 3.86 4.41 -6.16
C VAL A 71 3.70 3.44 -5.01
N ARG A 72 4.07 2.17 -5.22
CA ARG A 72 4.19 1.18 -4.15
C ARG A 72 5.47 0.39 -4.30
N LEU A 73 6.17 0.18 -3.18
CA LEU A 73 7.25 -0.80 -3.12
C LEU A 73 6.69 -2.11 -2.56
N VAL A 74 6.77 -3.19 -3.34
CA VAL A 74 6.21 -4.49 -2.96
C VAL A 74 7.27 -5.59 -2.99
N ALA A 75 7.18 -6.54 -2.06
CA ALA A 75 7.96 -7.77 -2.12
C ALA A 75 7.52 -8.65 -3.30
N LYS A 76 8.47 -9.38 -3.89
CA LYS A 76 8.19 -10.40 -4.90
C LYS A 76 7.64 -11.66 -4.24
N GLY A 77 6.36 -11.62 -3.88
CA GLY A 77 5.70 -12.67 -3.09
C GLY A 77 5.72 -14.07 -3.69
N TYR A 78 5.99 -14.22 -4.99
CA TYR A 78 6.15 -15.54 -5.62
C TYR A 78 7.41 -16.31 -5.13
N ASN A 79 8.30 -15.65 -4.41
CA ASN A 79 9.48 -16.23 -3.78
C ASN A 79 9.33 -16.34 -2.24
N GLN A 80 8.15 -16.08 -1.68
CA GLN A 80 7.92 -16.17 -0.24
C GLN A 80 7.51 -17.59 0.19
N GLU A 81 8.09 -18.07 1.29
CA GLU A 81 7.76 -19.35 1.91
C GLU A 81 6.96 -19.17 3.21
N GLU A 82 5.84 -19.88 3.34
CA GLU A 82 5.00 -19.88 4.56
C GLU A 82 5.79 -20.47 5.74
N GLY A 83 5.73 -19.81 6.90
CA GLY A 83 6.47 -20.20 8.10
C GLY A 83 7.96 -19.82 8.10
N ILE A 84 8.44 -19.18 7.03
CA ILE A 84 9.78 -18.56 6.97
C ILE A 84 9.64 -17.05 6.76
N ASP A 85 8.93 -16.63 5.71
CA ASP A 85 8.81 -15.22 5.32
C ASP A 85 7.50 -14.57 5.78
N TYR A 86 6.49 -15.37 6.10
CA TYR A 86 5.23 -14.92 6.70
C TYR A 86 4.54 -16.06 7.46
N ASP A 87 3.82 -15.70 8.52
CA ASP A 87 3.01 -16.65 9.31
C ASP A 87 1.54 -16.68 8.86
N GLU A 88 0.99 -15.56 8.39
CA GLU A 88 -0.37 -15.46 7.88
C GLU A 88 -0.43 -14.56 6.63
N THR A 89 -1.23 -14.94 5.62
CA THR A 89 -1.41 -14.14 4.39
C THR A 89 -2.64 -13.23 4.41
N PHE A 90 -3.54 -13.39 5.39
CA PHE A 90 -4.82 -12.70 5.40
C PHE A 90 -4.73 -11.40 6.20
N ALA A 91 -5.05 -10.28 5.54
CA ALA A 91 -5.40 -9.08 6.28
C ALA A 91 -6.61 -9.36 7.17
N PRO A 92 -6.72 -8.77 8.37
CA PRO A 92 -7.88 -8.93 9.26
C PRO A 92 -9.10 -8.22 8.65
N VAL A 93 -9.76 -8.87 7.69
CA VAL A 93 -10.97 -8.37 7.07
C VAL A 93 -12.14 -8.78 7.95
N ALA A 94 -12.91 -7.80 8.42
CA ALA A 94 -14.13 -8.05 9.15
C ALA A 94 -15.10 -8.88 8.29
N ARG A 95 -15.58 -9.99 8.84
CA ARG A 95 -16.56 -10.85 8.19
C ARG A 95 -17.90 -10.11 8.02
N ILE A 96 -18.53 -10.28 6.86
CA ILE A 96 -19.80 -9.59 6.55
C ILE A 96 -20.93 -9.99 7.50
N GLU A 97 -20.90 -11.22 8.01
CA GLU A 97 -21.81 -11.73 9.02
C GLU A 97 -21.64 -10.97 10.34
N ALA A 98 -20.40 -10.70 10.75
CA ALA A 98 -20.10 -9.96 11.98
C ALA A 98 -20.53 -8.48 11.86
N ILE A 99 -20.29 -7.86 10.70
CA ILE A 99 -20.77 -6.50 10.41
C ILE A 99 -22.30 -6.46 10.45
N SER A 100 -22.97 -7.42 9.80
CA SER A 100 -24.44 -7.49 9.77
C SER A 100 -25.03 -7.68 11.18
N LEU A 101 -24.41 -8.52 12.01
CA LEU A 101 -24.82 -8.72 13.40
C LEU A 101 -24.65 -7.44 14.23
N LEU A 102 -23.53 -6.74 14.06
CA LEU A 102 -23.27 -5.46 14.73
C LEU A 102 -24.33 -4.41 14.36
N LEU A 103 -24.67 -4.30 13.07
CA LEU A 103 -25.71 -3.38 12.59
C LEU A 103 -27.09 -3.73 13.15
N ALA A 104 -27.46 -5.01 13.14
CA ALA A 104 -28.73 -5.47 13.70
C ALA A 104 -28.84 -5.16 15.20
N TYR A 105 -27.76 -5.41 15.95
CA TYR A 105 -27.70 -5.11 17.38
C TYR A 105 -27.76 -3.60 17.65
N ALA A 106 -27.00 -2.80 16.92
CA ALA A 106 -27.03 -1.34 17.05
C ALA A 106 -28.42 -0.76 16.76
N SER A 107 -29.15 -1.32 15.78
CA SER A 107 -30.53 -0.94 15.48
C SER A 107 -31.48 -1.23 16.66
N ILE A 108 -31.39 -2.43 17.26
CA ILE A 108 -32.19 -2.81 18.43
C ILE A 108 -31.91 -1.90 19.63
N MET A 109 -30.64 -1.59 19.86
CA MET A 109 -30.19 -0.78 21.00
C MET A 109 -30.25 0.73 20.74
N ASN A 110 -30.71 1.14 19.56
CA ASN A 110 -30.74 2.54 19.10
C ASN A 110 -29.39 3.26 19.22
N PHE A 111 -28.31 2.55 18.89
CA PHE A 111 -26.95 3.09 18.89
C PHE A 111 -26.65 3.81 17.58
N LYS A 112 -25.90 4.91 17.70
CA LYS A 112 -25.37 5.64 16.55
C LYS A 112 -24.00 5.07 16.20
N LEU A 113 -23.90 4.50 15.00
CA LEU A 113 -22.64 3.98 14.45
C LEU A 113 -21.97 5.02 13.56
N TYR A 114 -20.64 5.00 13.56
CA TYR A 114 -19.80 5.81 12.69
C TYR A 114 -18.83 4.88 11.96
N GLN A 115 -18.62 5.12 10.67
CA GLN A 115 -17.61 4.43 9.87
C GLN A 115 -16.42 5.35 9.70
N MET A 116 -15.22 4.81 9.91
CA MET A 116 -13.96 5.48 9.60
C MET A 116 -13.18 4.58 8.65
N ASP A 117 -12.79 5.12 7.50
CA ASP A 117 -11.84 4.48 6.61
C ASP A 117 -10.46 5.09 6.85
N VAL A 118 -9.48 4.26 7.15
CA VAL A 118 -8.12 4.71 7.45
C VAL A 118 -7.29 4.62 6.17
N ASN A 119 -6.80 5.75 5.70
CA ASN A 119 -6.10 5.86 4.42
C ASN A 119 -4.78 5.07 4.34
N SER A 120 -4.19 4.72 5.49
CA SER A 120 -2.98 3.91 5.60
C SER A 120 -3.20 2.83 6.66
N VAL A 121 -3.12 1.55 6.27
CA VAL A 121 -3.29 0.39 7.17
C VAL A 121 -1.94 -0.32 7.36
N PHE A 122 -0.85 0.45 7.28
CA PHE A 122 0.50 0.02 7.62
C PHE A 122 0.89 0.63 8.95
#